data_AF-A0A4Q2V0X3-F1
#
_entry.id   AF-A0A4Q2V0X3-F1
#
_cell.length_a   1.000
_cell.length_b   1.000
_cell.length_c   1.000
_cell.angle_alpha   90.00
_cell.angle_beta   90.00
_cell.angle_gamma   90.00
#
_symmetry.space_group_name_H-M   'P 1'
#
loop_
_entity.id
_entity.type
_entity.pdbx_description
1 polymer ?
#
loop_
_entity_poly.entity_id
_entity_poly.type
_entity_poly.pdbx_seq_one_letter_code
_entity_poly.pdbx_strand_id
1 'polypeptide(L)'
;MREIYASAKAVLTWLGPDFPGAKEAFQIFPYLSLVGIERHPTGKPDTEKIEDLMATIITQRPKQGSIIRSQGDYMFFSHDRDSVIWQTIRRQPELDDDAIFKFHDQTAWDAIDRLFFNSYFHRSWIIQEVAVAEMVYVVCGSFNLPWDIFRMAYEGRAKLAFQRFRNPGTDNIASLIPCVRDARLRYRNRDEPNSKCLDLGIVLTSFSYSKQTNPRDKVYAALGLVKPQSLCAEIVPDYNKSSENVFYEASCNIIRLRKDLYLWSNKTLMSRRSMTSLPSWVPEWTMKPCEEAVEFANSEFSRCLRGNPIIHDRSLFVDGHLVDMVDATLSFSHDRGEFELVKSLEQWLEEHGKSLFGAYTAGLLDDSVTATFSRGSLAEANQLLREFDDIPPFVTKVIHNVKGDDQCPLPNSLLNIEAMWSTLTAIFNRRMEAPKLPGYRLFLALLYMIPTMEEKGWSTGGGLPHSFNYWMMAAVLLIELGRDTKLFNDVFWKHWERNDAFDGIQDSFFVTSKGFFGRAPAETVERGQIVAILGGAYVPYLLKRENAHYRLMSHAYLEGIMSMSSLPQTWQVERIEIK
;
A
#
# COMPACT_ATOMS: atom_id res chain seq x y z
N MET A 1 -6.37 -18.72 -26.10
CA MET A 1 -5.18 -17.92 -25.69
C MET A 1 -4.30 -18.67 -24.70
N ARG A 2 -4.79 -19.08 -23.53
CA ARG A 2 -3.97 -19.86 -22.55
C ARG A 2 -3.25 -21.04 -23.19
N GLU A 3 -4.00 -21.92 -23.84
CA GLU A 3 -3.47 -23.15 -24.43
C GLU A 3 -2.38 -22.83 -25.45
N ILE A 4 -2.62 -21.83 -26.31
CA ILE A 4 -1.67 -21.35 -27.32
C ILE A 4 -0.32 -21.00 -26.68
N TYR A 5 -0.31 -20.16 -25.65
CA TYR A 5 0.94 -19.73 -25.01
C TYR A 5 1.56 -20.81 -24.11
N ALA A 6 0.74 -21.60 -23.44
CA ALA A 6 1.22 -22.67 -22.56
C ALA A 6 1.82 -23.85 -23.33
N SER A 7 1.43 -24.05 -24.60
CA SER A 7 2.01 -25.06 -25.50
C SER A 7 3.06 -24.50 -26.46
N ALA A 8 3.30 -23.19 -26.45
CA ALA A 8 4.27 -22.58 -27.33
C ALA A 8 5.69 -22.89 -26.86
N LYS A 9 6.55 -23.36 -27.79
CA LYS A 9 7.98 -23.56 -27.53
C LYS A 9 8.67 -22.26 -27.10
N ALA A 10 8.32 -21.16 -27.75
CA ALA A 10 8.81 -19.83 -27.40
C ALA A 10 7.77 -18.76 -27.75
N VAL A 11 7.75 -17.68 -26.97
CA VAL A 11 6.96 -16.48 -27.20
C VAL A 11 7.89 -15.30 -27.46
N LEU A 12 7.61 -14.55 -28.53
CA LEU A 12 8.37 -13.36 -28.91
C LEU A 12 7.56 -12.11 -28.54
N THR A 13 8.03 -11.41 -27.52
CA THR A 13 7.50 -10.10 -27.10
C THR A 13 8.11 -9.02 -27.97
N TRP A 14 7.40 -8.64 -29.04
CA TRP A 14 7.86 -7.61 -29.98
C TRP A 14 7.53 -6.20 -29.47
N LEU A 15 8.57 -5.42 -29.16
CA LEU A 15 8.47 -4.06 -28.62
C LEU A 15 8.46 -2.96 -29.69
N GLY A 16 8.68 -3.31 -30.97
CA GLY A 16 8.64 -2.39 -32.10
C GLY A 16 9.79 -2.55 -33.09
N PRO A 17 9.84 -1.70 -34.14
CA PRO A 17 10.97 -1.63 -35.07
C PRO A 17 12.23 -1.09 -34.39
N ASP A 18 13.37 -1.19 -35.08
CA ASP A 18 14.62 -0.57 -34.65
C ASP A 18 14.50 0.96 -34.54
N PHE A 19 15.26 1.56 -33.62
CA PHE A 19 15.33 3.00 -33.38
C PHE A 19 16.69 3.40 -32.78
N PRO A 20 17.08 4.69 -32.86
CA PRO A 20 18.38 5.15 -32.34
C PRO A 20 18.62 4.75 -30.88
N GLY A 21 19.76 4.12 -30.60
CA GLY A 21 20.14 3.64 -29.26
C GLY A 21 19.65 2.24 -28.91
N ALA A 22 18.76 1.61 -29.69
CA ALA A 22 18.24 0.28 -29.39
C ALA A 22 19.34 -0.79 -29.41
N LYS A 23 20.26 -0.73 -30.37
CA LYS A 23 21.43 -1.63 -30.44
C LYS A 23 22.26 -1.55 -29.17
N GLU A 24 22.60 -0.33 -28.75
CA GLU A 24 23.42 -0.05 -27.57
C GLU A 24 22.69 -0.51 -26.30
N ALA A 25 21.38 -0.25 -26.19
CA ALA A 25 20.56 -0.75 -25.07
C ALA A 25 20.62 -2.28 -24.94
N PHE A 26 20.48 -3.01 -26.05
CA PHE A 26 20.58 -4.47 -26.05
C PHE A 26 21.99 -5.00 -25.74
N GLN A 27 23.03 -4.22 -26.00
CA GLN A 27 24.40 -4.54 -25.55
C GLN A 27 24.60 -4.31 -24.05
N ILE A 28 23.91 -3.31 -23.47
CA ILE A 28 24.03 -2.92 -22.06
C ILE A 28 23.18 -3.81 -21.14
N PHE A 29 22.01 -4.27 -21.57
CA PHE A 29 21.07 -5.04 -20.74
C PHE A 29 21.69 -6.24 -20.00
N PRO A 30 22.52 -7.10 -20.62
CA PRO A 30 23.16 -8.20 -19.91
C PRO A 30 23.98 -7.73 -18.69
N TYR A 31 24.70 -6.62 -18.80
CA TYR A 31 25.50 -6.07 -17.70
C TYR A 31 24.63 -5.41 -16.63
N LEU A 32 23.55 -4.72 -17.01
CA LEU A 32 22.56 -4.24 -16.05
C LEU A 32 21.92 -5.40 -15.26
N SER A 33 21.68 -6.54 -15.91
CA SER A 33 21.12 -7.70 -15.21
C SER A 33 22.05 -8.23 -14.12
N LEU A 34 23.38 -8.19 -14.33
CA LEU A 34 24.37 -8.55 -13.31
C LEU A 34 24.32 -7.62 -12.10
N VAL A 35 24.15 -6.31 -12.35
CA VAL A 35 23.96 -5.31 -11.29
C VAL A 35 22.71 -5.64 -10.47
N GLY A 36 21.61 -6.01 -11.12
CA GLY A 36 20.38 -6.44 -10.44
C GLY A 36 20.59 -7.65 -9.55
N ILE A 37 21.22 -8.70 -10.08
CA ILE A 37 21.47 -9.97 -9.38
C ILE A 37 22.38 -9.79 -8.15
N GLU A 38 23.54 -9.16 -8.31
CA GLU A 38 24.54 -9.07 -7.23
C GLU A 38 24.13 -8.18 -6.06
N ARG A 39 23.20 -7.25 -6.33
CA ARG A 39 22.66 -6.35 -5.30
C ARG A 39 21.38 -6.90 -4.69
N HIS A 40 20.95 -8.08 -5.10
CA HIS A 40 19.86 -8.80 -4.47
C HIS A 40 20.32 -9.38 -3.12
N PRO A 41 19.66 -9.08 -1.98
CA PRO A 41 20.14 -9.47 -0.65
C PRO A 41 20.29 -10.99 -0.47
N THR A 42 19.43 -11.77 -1.12
CA THR A 42 19.41 -13.23 -1.04
C THR A 42 20.29 -13.91 -2.10
N GLY A 43 20.90 -13.14 -3.01
CA GLY A 43 21.56 -13.65 -4.21
C GLY A 43 20.62 -14.36 -5.20
N LYS A 44 19.30 -14.32 -4.95
CA LYS A 44 18.25 -14.92 -5.78
C LYS A 44 17.16 -13.88 -6.07
N PRO A 45 17.02 -13.40 -7.32
CA PRO A 45 16.10 -12.32 -7.67
C PRO A 45 14.59 -12.67 -7.61
N ASP A 46 14.24 -13.90 -7.22
CA ASP A 46 12.90 -14.47 -7.36
C ASP A 46 12.29 -14.87 -6.00
N THR A 47 12.67 -14.22 -4.89
CA THR A 47 12.21 -14.62 -3.55
C THR A 47 10.90 -13.95 -3.08
N GLU A 48 10.33 -13.01 -3.84
CA GLU A 48 9.10 -12.26 -3.51
C GLU A 48 9.13 -11.59 -2.11
N LYS A 49 10.30 -11.18 -1.61
CA LYS A 49 10.45 -10.68 -0.23
C LYS A 49 10.51 -9.15 -0.18
N ILE A 50 10.04 -8.56 0.92
CA ILE A 50 10.21 -7.13 1.23
C ILE A 50 11.70 -6.71 1.22
N GLU A 51 12.60 -7.66 1.50
CA GLU A 51 14.06 -7.53 1.37
C GLU A 51 14.47 -7.01 -0.03
N ASP A 52 13.71 -7.32 -1.09
CA ASP A 52 13.97 -6.91 -2.48
C ASP A 52 13.87 -5.38 -2.66
N LEU A 53 13.09 -4.70 -1.81
CA LEU A 53 13.00 -3.22 -1.74
C LEU A 53 14.21 -2.60 -1.02
N MET A 54 14.91 -3.36 -0.17
CA MET A 54 16.10 -2.91 0.59
C MET A 54 17.43 -3.16 -0.16
N ALA A 55 17.38 -3.60 -1.41
CA ALA A 55 18.56 -3.87 -2.23
C ALA A 55 19.40 -2.60 -2.49
N THR A 56 20.72 -2.69 -2.30
CA THR A 56 21.66 -1.56 -2.24
C THR A 56 21.67 -0.69 -3.51
N ILE A 57 21.31 0.58 -3.36
CA ILE A 57 21.40 1.60 -4.41
C ILE A 57 22.83 2.14 -4.52
N ILE A 58 23.28 2.38 -5.75
CA ILE A 58 24.57 2.99 -6.07
C ILE A 58 24.33 4.49 -6.32
N THR A 59 24.67 5.32 -5.34
CA THR A 59 24.47 6.77 -5.38
C THR A 59 25.59 7.53 -6.08
N GLN A 60 26.78 6.91 -6.18
CA GLN A 60 27.95 7.46 -6.87
C GLN A 60 28.74 6.33 -7.54
N ARG A 61 29.45 6.65 -8.62
CA ARG A 61 30.34 5.68 -9.27
C ARG A 61 31.47 5.28 -8.32
N PRO A 62 31.87 3.98 -8.30
CA PRO A 62 33.08 3.56 -7.60
C PRO A 62 34.30 4.36 -8.09
N LYS A 63 35.12 4.85 -7.18
CA LYS A 63 36.38 5.54 -7.53
C LYS A 63 37.45 4.57 -8.06
N GLN A 64 37.33 3.29 -7.69
CA GLN A 64 38.19 2.18 -8.10
C GLN A 64 37.35 0.91 -8.24
N GLY A 65 37.67 0.07 -9.22
CA GLY A 65 36.94 -1.17 -9.51
C GLY A 65 35.67 -0.94 -10.35
N SER A 66 34.92 -2.02 -10.58
CA SER A 66 33.68 -2.02 -11.36
C SER A 66 32.44 -1.94 -10.47
N ILE A 67 31.35 -1.36 -10.99
CA ILE A 67 30.03 -1.43 -10.37
C ILE A 67 29.51 -2.87 -10.24
N ILE A 68 30.02 -3.78 -11.08
CA ILE A 68 29.81 -5.21 -10.98
C ILE A 68 30.95 -5.79 -10.11
N ARG A 69 30.64 -6.38 -8.93
CA ARG A 69 31.61 -6.77 -7.88
C ARG A 69 32.25 -8.17 -7.97
N SER A 70 31.49 -9.25 -8.20
CA SER A 70 32.02 -10.64 -8.26
C SER A 70 32.92 -10.97 -9.46
N GLN A 71 34.19 -11.34 -9.27
CA GLN A 71 35.19 -11.43 -10.35
C GLN A 71 35.03 -12.53 -11.45
N GLY A 72 33.91 -13.25 -11.55
CA GLY A 72 33.72 -14.35 -12.52
C GLY A 72 32.56 -14.12 -13.50
N ASP A 73 32.61 -14.79 -14.67
CA ASP A 73 31.48 -14.87 -15.60
C ASP A 73 30.23 -15.39 -14.88
N TYR A 74 29.09 -14.75 -15.13
CA TYR A 74 27.84 -15.18 -14.52
C TYR A 74 27.11 -16.13 -15.47
N MET A 75 26.95 -17.36 -15.02
CA MET A 75 26.07 -18.32 -15.68
C MET A 75 24.66 -18.03 -15.21
N PHE A 76 23.88 -17.40 -16.09
CA PHE A 76 22.49 -17.14 -15.83
C PHE A 76 21.69 -18.44 -15.99
N PHE A 77 20.98 -18.82 -14.93
CA PHE A 77 20.07 -19.97 -14.91
C PHE A 77 18.64 -19.46 -14.81
N SER A 78 17.94 -19.35 -15.94
CA SER A 78 16.48 -19.30 -15.89
C SER A 78 15.96 -20.72 -15.69
N HIS A 79 15.27 -20.96 -14.57
CA HIS A 79 14.58 -22.21 -14.30
C HIS A 79 13.23 -22.21 -15.04
N ASP A 80 13.27 -22.38 -16.35
CA ASP A 80 12.09 -22.40 -17.20
C ASP A 80 11.61 -23.85 -17.41
N ARG A 81 10.81 -24.38 -16.46
CA ARG A 81 10.15 -25.72 -16.42
C ARG A 81 10.97 -26.95 -16.85
N ASP A 82 11.38 -27.02 -18.12
CA ASP A 82 12.01 -28.16 -18.79
C ASP A 82 13.20 -27.77 -19.69
N SER A 83 13.55 -26.47 -19.77
CA SER A 83 14.65 -25.97 -20.60
C SER A 83 15.49 -24.95 -19.82
N VAL A 84 16.77 -25.27 -19.60
CA VAL A 84 17.73 -24.30 -19.06
C VAL A 84 18.17 -23.39 -20.19
N ILE A 85 17.80 -22.11 -20.12
CA ILE A 85 18.44 -21.10 -20.96
C ILE A 85 19.84 -20.87 -20.41
N TRP A 86 20.83 -21.49 -21.05
CA TRP A 86 22.24 -21.25 -20.76
C TRP A 86 22.68 -19.97 -21.46
N GLN A 87 22.72 -18.87 -20.72
CA GLN A 87 23.37 -17.67 -21.21
C GLN A 87 24.48 -17.27 -20.25
N THR A 88 25.71 -17.40 -20.73
CA THR A 88 26.87 -16.85 -20.04
C THR A 88 26.92 -15.37 -20.34
N ILE A 89 26.67 -14.54 -19.33
CA ILE A 89 26.93 -13.12 -19.43
C ILE A 89 28.41 -12.93 -19.11
N ARG A 90 29.20 -12.68 -20.16
CA ARG A 90 30.63 -12.44 -20.02
C ARG A 90 30.85 -11.10 -19.37
N ARG A 91 31.65 -11.08 -18.30
CA ARG A 91 31.83 -9.87 -17.50
C ARG A 91 32.78 -8.84 -18.11
N GLN A 92 33.54 -9.24 -19.12
CA GLN A 92 34.58 -8.45 -19.79
C GLN A 92 35.40 -7.61 -18.78
N PRO A 93 36.05 -8.24 -17.77
CA PRO A 93 36.74 -7.53 -16.69
C PRO A 93 37.87 -6.61 -17.17
N GLU A 94 38.33 -6.79 -18.40
CA GLU A 94 39.29 -5.93 -19.10
C GLU A 94 38.72 -4.57 -19.53
N LEU A 95 37.40 -4.44 -19.62
CA LEU A 95 36.73 -3.18 -19.95
C LEU A 95 36.33 -2.44 -18.68
N ASP A 96 36.53 -1.12 -18.66
CA ASP A 96 35.98 -0.29 -17.61
C ASP A 96 34.46 -0.11 -17.75
N ASP A 97 33.81 0.35 -16.69
CA ASP A 97 32.36 0.52 -16.68
C ASP A 97 31.88 1.53 -17.73
N ASP A 98 32.70 2.52 -18.12
CA ASP A 98 32.32 3.49 -19.14
C ASP A 98 32.29 2.87 -20.55
N ALA A 99 33.18 1.93 -20.85
CA ALA A 99 33.15 1.16 -22.09
C ALA A 99 31.96 0.19 -22.15
N ILE A 100 31.60 -0.43 -21.02
CA ILE A 100 30.50 -1.39 -20.91
C ILE A 100 29.14 -0.68 -20.97
N PHE A 101 28.92 0.27 -20.05
CA PHE A 101 27.63 0.89 -19.81
C PHE A 101 27.41 2.17 -20.62
N LYS A 102 28.47 2.72 -21.23
CA LYS A 102 28.41 3.94 -22.04
C LYS A 102 27.66 5.05 -21.32
N PHE A 103 28.05 5.32 -20.07
CA PHE A 103 27.30 6.23 -19.19
C PHE A 103 27.12 7.66 -19.72
N HIS A 104 27.91 8.06 -20.72
CA HIS A 104 27.85 9.37 -21.37
C HIS A 104 27.00 9.35 -22.66
N ASP A 105 26.55 8.18 -23.13
CA ASP A 105 25.69 8.04 -24.31
C ASP A 105 24.21 8.20 -23.93
N GLN A 106 23.74 9.45 -23.92
CA GLN A 106 22.35 9.74 -23.58
C GLN A 106 21.34 9.00 -24.49
N THR A 107 21.69 8.75 -25.75
CA THR A 107 20.81 8.05 -26.70
C THR A 107 20.59 6.61 -26.27
N ALA A 108 21.65 5.92 -25.83
CA ALA A 108 21.55 4.56 -25.31
C ALA A 108 20.71 4.49 -24.02
N TRP A 109 20.90 5.43 -23.08
CA TRP A 109 20.14 5.43 -21.82
C TRP A 109 18.67 5.82 -22.00
N ASP A 110 18.38 6.77 -22.89
CA ASP A 110 16.99 7.08 -23.27
C ASP A 110 16.33 5.89 -23.97
N ALA A 111 17.07 5.10 -24.75
CA ALA A 111 16.57 3.88 -25.37
C ALA A 111 16.29 2.76 -24.36
N ILE A 112 17.18 2.57 -23.37
CA ILE A 112 16.99 1.65 -22.23
C ILE A 112 15.68 1.99 -21.50
N ASP A 113 15.52 3.25 -21.10
CA ASP A 113 14.34 3.68 -20.37
C ASP A 113 13.09 3.54 -21.26
N ARG A 114 13.14 3.94 -22.54
CA ARG A 114 12.03 3.75 -23.50
C ARG A 114 11.58 2.29 -23.63
N LEU A 115 12.50 1.32 -23.62
CA LEU A 115 12.16 -0.10 -23.70
C LEU A 115 11.49 -0.59 -22.41
N PHE A 116 11.97 -0.15 -21.25
CA PHE A 116 11.38 -0.51 -19.96
C PHE A 116 9.98 0.09 -19.72
N PHE A 117 9.70 1.25 -20.30
CA PHE A 117 8.40 1.93 -20.23
C PHE A 117 7.51 1.69 -21.46
N ASN A 118 7.83 0.67 -22.26
CA ASN A 118 7.04 0.36 -23.45
C ASN A 118 5.59 0.03 -23.07
N SER A 119 4.63 0.66 -23.77
CA SER A 119 3.19 0.49 -23.54
C SER A 119 2.72 -0.97 -23.66
N TYR A 120 3.50 -1.82 -24.33
CA TYR A 120 3.26 -3.25 -24.43
C TYR A 120 3.09 -3.93 -23.06
N PHE A 121 3.95 -3.62 -22.09
CA PHE A 121 3.89 -4.21 -20.75
C PHE A 121 2.69 -3.73 -19.94
N HIS A 122 2.01 -2.67 -20.39
CA HIS A 122 0.78 -2.24 -19.77
C HIS A 122 -0.42 -3.08 -20.19
N ARG A 123 -0.38 -3.88 -21.25
CA ARG A 123 -1.58 -4.57 -21.76
C ARG A 123 -2.03 -5.70 -20.83
N SER A 124 -3.34 -5.89 -20.64
CA SER A 124 -3.84 -7.02 -19.82
C SER A 124 -3.37 -8.39 -20.32
N TRP A 125 -3.35 -8.61 -21.63
CA TRP A 125 -2.95 -9.90 -22.22
C TRP A 125 -1.49 -10.27 -22.00
N ILE A 126 -0.59 -9.30 -21.76
CA ILE A 126 0.84 -9.60 -21.60
C ILE A 126 1.13 -10.51 -20.40
N ILE A 127 0.29 -10.38 -19.36
CA ILE A 127 0.40 -11.17 -18.15
C ILE A 127 0.24 -12.64 -18.52
N GLN A 128 -0.76 -13.00 -19.32
CA GLN A 128 -0.92 -14.36 -19.79
C GLN A 128 0.20 -14.78 -20.75
N GLU A 129 0.52 -13.93 -21.74
CA GLU A 129 1.52 -14.18 -22.77
C GLU A 129 2.88 -14.57 -22.17
N VAL A 130 3.30 -13.89 -21.10
CA VAL A 130 4.57 -14.16 -20.42
C VAL A 130 4.41 -15.17 -19.30
N ALA A 131 3.33 -15.14 -18.52
CA ALA A 131 3.28 -15.95 -17.29
C ALA A 131 3.16 -17.46 -17.53
N VAL A 132 2.55 -17.89 -18.65
CA VAL A 132 2.36 -19.33 -18.93
C VAL A 132 3.32 -19.89 -19.97
N ALA A 133 4.05 -19.04 -20.68
CA ALA A 133 4.91 -19.43 -21.79
C ALA A 133 6.19 -20.13 -21.33
N GLU A 134 6.62 -21.16 -22.07
CA GLU A 134 7.82 -21.93 -21.74
C GLU A 134 9.09 -21.09 -21.87
N MET A 135 9.31 -20.44 -23.00
CA MET A 135 10.44 -19.51 -23.20
C MET A 135 9.92 -18.18 -23.70
N VAL A 136 10.49 -17.07 -23.23
CA VAL A 136 10.06 -15.72 -23.62
C VAL A 136 11.28 -14.90 -24.04
N TYR A 137 11.23 -14.32 -25.23
CA TYR A 137 12.24 -13.38 -25.73
C TYR A 137 11.63 -12.01 -25.91
N VAL A 138 12.35 -10.98 -25.50
CA VAL A 138 12.05 -9.58 -25.82
C VAL A 138 12.75 -9.24 -27.12
N VAL A 139 12.02 -8.66 -28.08
CA VAL A 139 12.50 -8.38 -29.43
C VAL A 139 12.25 -6.91 -29.78
N CYS A 140 13.25 -6.22 -30.33
CA CYS A 140 13.14 -4.87 -30.89
C CYS A 140 13.97 -4.77 -32.16
N GLY A 141 13.34 -4.49 -33.30
CA GLY A 141 14.01 -4.54 -34.60
C GLY A 141 14.63 -5.93 -34.85
N SER A 142 15.94 -5.97 -35.05
CA SER A 142 16.73 -7.21 -35.22
C SER A 142 17.36 -7.71 -33.91
N PHE A 143 17.18 -7.01 -32.79
CA PHE A 143 17.77 -7.33 -31.50
C PHE A 143 16.80 -8.13 -30.64
N ASN A 144 17.34 -9.12 -29.91
CA ASN A 144 16.55 -9.92 -28.99
C ASN A 144 17.38 -10.38 -27.79
N LEU A 145 16.70 -10.64 -26.66
CA LEU A 145 17.28 -11.30 -25.49
C LEU A 145 16.20 -12.01 -24.67
N PRO A 146 16.54 -12.96 -23.78
CA PRO A 146 15.57 -13.61 -22.91
C PRO A 146 14.88 -12.63 -21.95
N TRP A 147 13.60 -12.87 -21.67
CA TRP A 147 12.78 -12.08 -20.74
C TRP A 147 13.44 -11.88 -19.38
N ASP A 148 14.09 -12.91 -18.84
CA ASP A 148 14.69 -12.79 -17.51
C ASP A 148 15.88 -11.83 -17.49
N ILE A 149 16.69 -11.79 -18.55
CA ILE A 149 17.74 -10.76 -18.69
C ILE A 149 17.11 -9.38 -18.76
N PHE A 150 16.01 -9.23 -19.52
CA PHE A 150 15.29 -7.96 -19.63
C PHE A 150 14.79 -7.44 -18.28
N ARG A 151 14.07 -8.27 -17.52
CA ARG A 151 13.51 -7.86 -16.22
C ARG A 151 14.59 -7.58 -15.18
N MET A 152 15.67 -8.35 -15.16
CA MET A 152 16.75 -8.13 -14.20
C MET A 152 17.56 -6.90 -14.58
N ALA A 153 17.68 -6.59 -15.88
CA ALA A 153 18.26 -5.34 -16.34
C ALA A 153 17.44 -4.13 -15.87
N TYR A 154 16.10 -4.25 -15.83
CA TYR A 154 15.24 -3.23 -15.22
C TYR A 154 15.54 -3.05 -13.73
N GLU A 155 15.69 -4.14 -12.98
CA GLU A 155 16.07 -4.10 -11.56
C GLU A 155 17.46 -3.46 -11.36
N GLY A 156 18.45 -3.83 -12.16
CA GLY A 156 19.80 -3.26 -12.10
C GLY A 156 19.84 -1.79 -12.48
N ARG A 157 19.07 -1.38 -13.50
CA ARG A 157 18.88 0.03 -13.88
C ARG A 157 18.37 0.86 -12.71
N ALA A 158 17.41 0.34 -11.94
CA ALA A 158 16.87 0.98 -10.76
C ALA A 158 17.90 1.15 -9.62
N LYS A 159 19.02 0.41 -9.63
CA LYS A 159 20.10 0.55 -8.63
C LYS A 159 21.10 1.66 -8.97
N LEU A 160 21.11 2.19 -10.19
CA LEU A 160 22.08 3.21 -10.61
C LEU A 160 21.53 4.62 -10.39
N ALA A 161 21.38 5.06 -9.14
CA ALA A 161 20.80 6.37 -8.81
C ALA A 161 21.62 7.56 -9.32
N PHE A 162 22.93 7.39 -9.54
CA PHE A 162 23.77 8.42 -10.19
C PHE A 162 23.42 8.63 -11.67
N GLN A 163 22.74 7.68 -12.32
CA GLN A 163 22.20 7.84 -13.66
C GLN A 163 20.74 8.24 -13.56
N ARG A 164 20.45 9.52 -13.86
CA ARG A 164 19.10 10.07 -13.76
C ARG A 164 18.13 9.18 -14.54
N PHE A 165 17.14 8.67 -13.83
CA PHE A 165 16.08 7.86 -14.40
C PHE A 165 15.10 8.76 -15.16
N ARG A 166 14.93 8.55 -16.48
CA ARG A 166 14.05 9.39 -17.30
C ARG A 166 12.87 8.56 -17.77
N ASN A 167 11.69 8.84 -17.23
CA ASN A 167 10.45 8.35 -17.83
C ASN A 167 10.14 9.22 -19.06
N PRO A 168 10.10 8.68 -20.29
CA PRO A 168 9.84 9.47 -21.49
C PRO A 168 8.39 9.99 -21.60
N GLY A 169 7.48 9.61 -20.69
CA GLY A 169 6.15 10.18 -20.53
C GLY A 169 6.01 10.96 -19.22
N THR A 170 5.35 12.12 -19.26
CA THR A 170 5.00 12.97 -18.11
C THR A 170 4.42 12.15 -16.93
N ASP A 171 4.90 12.45 -15.71
CA ASP A 171 4.48 12.04 -14.36
C ASP A 171 3.84 10.63 -14.15
N ASN A 172 4.51 9.84 -13.30
CA ASN A 172 3.96 8.72 -12.50
C ASN A 172 3.52 7.41 -13.18
N ILE A 173 3.91 7.09 -14.42
CA ILE A 173 3.68 5.72 -14.94
C ILE A 173 4.86 4.82 -14.56
N ALA A 174 4.71 4.03 -13.50
CA ALA A 174 5.64 2.95 -13.15
C ALA A 174 5.65 1.86 -14.24
N SER A 175 6.82 1.27 -14.52
CA SER A 175 6.92 0.12 -15.43
C SER A 175 6.17 -1.07 -14.84
N LEU A 176 5.41 -1.80 -15.66
CA LEU A 176 4.71 -3.01 -15.22
C LEU A 176 5.56 -4.30 -15.36
N ILE A 177 6.85 -4.18 -15.68
CA ILE A 177 7.77 -5.32 -15.70
C ILE A 177 7.72 -6.14 -14.39
N PRO A 178 7.75 -5.52 -13.19
CA PRO A 178 7.60 -6.25 -11.93
C PRO A 178 6.28 -7.04 -11.85
N CYS A 179 5.16 -6.44 -12.25
CA CYS A 179 3.87 -7.12 -12.25
C CYS A 179 3.85 -8.34 -13.18
N VAL A 180 4.47 -8.25 -14.36
CA VAL A 180 4.58 -9.37 -15.31
C VAL A 180 5.51 -10.47 -14.78
N ARG A 181 6.62 -10.10 -14.13
CA ARG A 181 7.50 -11.03 -13.41
C ARG A 181 6.74 -11.77 -12.31
N ASP A 182 6.06 -11.06 -11.43
CA ASP A 182 5.35 -11.65 -10.28
C ASP A 182 4.24 -12.60 -10.75
N ALA A 183 3.53 -12.22 -11.81
CA ALA A 183 2.57 -13.11 -12.45
C ALA A 183 3.25 -14.38 -12.99
N ARG A 184 4.40 -14.27 -13.67
CA ARG A 184 5.14 -15.44 -14.16
C ARG A 184 5.57 -16.37 -13.03
N LEU A 185 6.13 -15.85 -11.95
CA LEU A 185 6.51 -16.64 -10.77
C LEU A 185 5.29 -17.39 -10.21
N ARG A 186 4.19 -16.66 -9.97
CA ARG A 186 2.95 -17.19 -9.39
C ARG A 186 2.23 -18.22 -10.26
N TYR A 187 2.13 -17.99 -11.57
CA TYR A 187 1.31 -18.82 -12.45
C TYR A 187 2.11 -19.94 -13.15
N ARG A 188 3.44 -19.91 -13.14
CA ARG A 188 4.25 -20.93 -13.81
C ARG A 188 4.63 -22.11 -12.89
N ASN A 189 5.02 -21.83 -11.64
CA ASN A 189 5.50 -22.82 -10.67
C ASN A 189 4.37 -23.76 -10.22
N ARG A 190 4.38 -25.01 -10.72
CA ARG A 190 3.37 -26.04 -10.39
C ARG A 190 3.64 -26.74 -9.05
N ASP A 191 4.87 -26.69 -8.55
CA ASP A 191 5.31 -27.53 -7.43
C ASP A 191 5.25 -26.82 -6.06
N GLU A 192 4.88 -25.54 -6.03
CA GLU A 192 4.61 -24.86 -4.76
C GLU A 192 3.28 -25.32 -4.16
N PRO A 193 3.23 -25.69 -2.87
CA PRO A 193 2.01 -26.14 -2.19
C PRO A 193 0.82 -25.17 -2.33
N ASN A 194 1.09 -23.87 -2.44
CA ASN A 194 0.08 -22.80 -2.59
C ASN A 194 -0.40 -22.59 -4.04
N SER A 195 0.27 -23.15 -5.05
CA SER A 195 -0.10 -23.00 -6.48
C SER A 195 -1.24 -23.92 -6.94
N LYS A 196 -1.85 -24.70 -6.03
CA LYS A 196 -2.84 -25.72 -6.38
C LYS A 196 -4.24 -25.17 -6.67
N CYS A 197 -4.59 -24.00 -6.13
CA CYS A 197 -5.90 -23.39 -6.34
C CYS A 197 -5.77 -21.86 -6.51
N LEU A 198 -6.03 -21.36 -7.71
CA LEU A 198 -5.99 -19.95 -8.10
C LEU A 198 -7.35 -19.61 -8.70
N ASP A 199 -8.27 -19.11 -7.88
CA ASP A 199 -9.57 -18.64 -8.37
C ASP A 199 -9.47 -17.27 -9.07
N LEU A 200 -10.56 -16.89 -9.75
CA LEU A 200 -10.61 -15.66 -10.52
C LEU A 200 -10.38 -14.39 -9.68
N GLY A 201 -10.82 -14.38 -8.41
CA GLY A 201 -10.61 -13.24 -7.51
C GLY A 201 -9.13 -13.01 -7.23
N ILE A 202 -8.38 -14.08 -6.92
CA ILE A 202 -6.92 -14.02 -6.74
C ILE A 202 -6.25 -13.57 -8.04
N VAL A 203 -6.64 -14.16 -9.17
CA VAL A 203 -5.99 -13.86 -10.46
C VAL A 203 -6.16 -12.39 -10.85
N LEU A 204 -7.36 -11.83 -10.69
CA LEU A 204 -7.66 -10.43 -11.04
C LEU A 204 -6.79 -9.41 -10.31
N THR A 205 -6.26 -9.75 -9.12
CA THR A 205 -5.31 -8.88 -8.40
C THR A 205 -4.04 -8.60 -9.22
N SER A 206 -3.54 -9.59 -9.98
CA SER A 206 -2.37 -9.42 -10.85
C SER A 206 -2.61 -8.48 -12.02
N PHE A 207 -3.87 -8.18 -12.35
CA PHE A 207 -4.24 -7.31 -13.45
C PHE A 207 -4.50 -5.88 -12.99
N SER A 208 -4.35 -5.55 -11.70
CA SER A 208 -4.79 -4.28 -11.12
C SER A 208 -4.26 -3.02 -11.84
N TYR A 209 -3.04 -3.08 -12.37
CA TYR A 209 -2.35 -1.97 -13.04
C TYR A 209 -2.32 -2.08 -14.57
N SER A 210 -2.83 -3.18 -15.14
CA SER A 210 -2.89 -3.33 -16.59
C SER A 210 -3.89 -2.34 -17.21
N LYS A 211 -3.65 -2.00 -18.47
CA LYS A 211 -4.46 -1.20 -19.36
C LYS A 211 -5.11 -2.11 -20.40
N GLN A 212 -6.25 -1.66 -20.91
CA GLN A 212 -7.03 -2.37 -21.90
C GLN A 212 -7.81 -1.36 -22.75
N THR A 213 -7.91 -1.61 -24.04
CA THR A 213 -8.81 -0.86 -24.93
C THR A 213 -10.25 -1.32 -24.73
N ASN A 214 -10.45 -2.64 -24.57
CA ASN A 214 -11.76 -3.20 -24.23
C ASN A 214 -11.81 -3.54 -22.73
N PRO A 215 -12.70 -2.91 -21.94
CA PRO A 215 -12.82 -3.18 -20.50
C PRO A 215 -13.01 -4.66 -20.14
N ARG A 216 -13.68 -5.44 -21.00
CA ARG A 216 -13.94 -6.88 -20.79
C ARG A 216 -12.67 -7.71 -20.70
N ASP A 217 -11.60 -7.27 -21.36
CA ASP A 217 -10.31 -7.98 -21.37
C ASP A 217 -9.68 -8.06 -19.98
N LYS A 218 -10.10 -7.21 -19.04
CA LYS A 218 -9.70 -7.30 -17.63
C LYS A 218 -10.08 -8.65 -17.02
N VAL A 219 -11.28 -9.15 -17.35
CA VAL A 219 -11.77 -10.47 -16.93
C VAL A 219 -11.30 -11.55 -17.89
N TYR A 220 -11.47 -11.36 -19.21
CA TYR A 220 -11.20 -12.42 -20.18
C TYR A 220 -9.72 -12.82 -20.26
N ALA A 221 -8.78 -11.89 -20.08
CA ALA A 221 -7.36 -12.22 -20.02
C ALA A 221 -7.00 -13.01 -18.73
N ALA A 222 -7.72 -12.76 -17.63
CA ALA A 222 -7.52 -13.43 -16.35
C ALA A 222 -8.00 -14.90 -16.36
N LEU A 223 -9.07 -15.23 -17.10
CA LEU A 223 -9.66 -16.58 -17.14
C LEU A 223 -8.65 -17.69 -17.44
N GLY A 224 -7.65 -17.41 -18.27
CA GLY A 224 -6.65 -18.40 -18.63
C GLY A 224 -5.53 -18.60 -17.61
N LEU A 225 -5.52 -17.87 -16.49
CA LEU A 225 -4.59 -18.06 -15.38
C LEU A 225 -5.24 -18.78 -14.19
N VAL A 226 -6.57 -18.93 -14.20
CA VAL A 226 -7.35 -19.65 -13.19
C VAL A 226 -6.98 -21.13 -13.14
N LYS A 227 -6.85 -21.70 -11.94
CA LYS A 227 -6.52 -23.12 -11.73
C LYS A 227 -7.30 -23.71 -10.54
N PRO A 228 -7.97 -24.88 -10.69
CA PRO A 228 -8.28 -25.54 -11.95
C PRO A 228 -9.23 -24.71 -12.83
N GLN A 229 -9.25 -24.97 -14.14
CA GLN A 229 -10.10 -24.21 -15.09
C GLN A 229 -11.60 -24.34 -14.77
N SER A 230 -12.00 -25.43 -14.08
CA SER A 230 -13.37 -25.65 -13.63
C SER A 230 -13.92 -24.54 -12.74
N LEU A 231 -13.05 -23.79 -12.04
CA LEU A 231 -13.47 -22.68 -11.18
C LEU A 231 -14.10 -21.51 -11.95
N CYS A 232 -13.83 -21.38 -13.26
CA CYS A 232 -14.33 -20.31 -14.11
C CYS A 232 -15.05 -20.80 -15.38
N ALA A 233 -15.43 -22.08 -15.42
CA ALA A 233 -16.02 -22.71 -16.60
C ALA A 233 -17.35 -22.07 -17.06
N GLU A 234 -18.04 -21.36 -16.16
CA GLU A 234 -19.30 -20.65 -16.46
C GLU A 234 -19.09 -19.33 -17.22
N ILE A 235 -17.87 -18.78 -17.22
CA ILE A 235 -17.57 -17.48 -17.84
C ILE A 235 -16.90 -17.73 -19.19
N VAL A 236 -17.67 -17.60 -20.27
CA VAL A 236 -17.19 -17.72 -21.64
C VAL A 236 -17.01 -16.33 -22.25
N PRO A 237 -15.84 -16.01 -22.85
CA PRO A 237 -15.63 -14.75 -23.54
C PRO A 237 -16.68 -14.48 -24.63
N ASP A 238 -17.53 -13.49 -24.40
CA ASP A 238 -18.52 -12.98 -25.34
C ASP A 238 -18.41 -11.46 -25.41
N TYR A 239 -17.99 -10.96 -26.58
CA TYR A 239 -17.81 -9.53 -26.81
C TYR A 239 -19.11 -8.80 -27.16
N ASN A 240 -20.24 -9.52 -27.31
CA ASN A 240 -21.57 -8.93 -27.49
C ASN A 240 -22.20 -8.48 -26.16
N LYS A 241 -21.76 -9.02 -25.01
CA LYS A 241 -22.21 -8.58 -23.68
C LYS A 241 -21.73 -7.17 -23.37
N SER A 242 -22.41 -6.41 -22.54
CA SER A 242 -21.85 -5.16 -21.98
C SER A 242 -20.71 -5.47 -21.00
N SER A 243 -19.80 -4.51 -20.78
CA SER A 243 -18.71 -4.66 -19.81
C SER A 243 -19.24 -4.90 -18.40
N GLU A 244 -20.34 -4.23 -18.06
CA GLU A 244 -21.02 -4.33 -16.77
C GLU A 244 -21.61 -5.71 -16.53
N ASN A 245 -22.15 -6.35 -17.57
CA ASN A 245 -22.65 -7.72 -17.46
C ASN A 245 -21.50 -8.73 -17.29
N VAL A 246 -20.40 -8.55 -18.01
CA VAL A 246 -19.19 -9.37 -17.83
C VAL A 246 -18.67 -9.22 -16.40
N PHE A 247 -18.67 -8.00 -15.87
CA PHE A 247 -18.17 -7.77 -14.52
C PHE A 247 -19.09 -8.37 -13.45
N TYR A 248 -20.40 -8.20 -13.62
CA TYR A 248 -21.42 -8.80 -12.77
C TYR A 248 -21.33 -10.34 -12.74
N GLU A 249 -21.21 -10.99 -13.90
CA GLU A 249 -21.10 -12.44 -14.01
C GLU A 249 -19.85 -12.97 -13.29
N ALA A 250 -18.71 -12.30 -13.48
CA ALA A 250 -17.46 -12.65 -12.81
C ALA A 250 -17.57 -12.48 -11.29
N SER A 251 -18.17 -11.39 -10.79
CA SER A 251 -18.39 -11.20 -9.35
C SER A 251 -19.31 -12.26 -8.77
N CYS A 252 -20.38 -12.62 -9.49
CA CYS A 252 -21.28 -13.71 -9.08
C CYS A 252 -20.54 -15.04 -8.93
N ASN A 253 -19.72 -15.40 -9.92
CA ASN A 253 -18.92 -16.61 -9.89
C ASN A 253 -17.94 -16.62 -8.69
N ILE A 254 -17.22 -15.52 -8.47
CA ILE A 254 -16.26 -15.40 -7.36
C ILE A 254 -16.95 -15.56 -5.99
N ILE A 255 -18.04 -14.84 -5.74
CA ILE A 255 -18.79 -14.92 -4.46
C ILE A 255 -19.34 -16.33 -4.24
N ARG A 256 -19.93 -16.94 -5.27
CA ARG A 256 -20.54 -18.27 -5.15
C ARG A 256 -19.50 -19.33 -4.83
N LEU A 257 -18.32 -19.22 -5.42
CA LEU A 257 -17.21 -20.13 -5.21
C LEU A 257 -16.56 -19.95 -3.84
N ARG A 258 -16.18 -18.71 -3.49
CA ARG A 258 -15.39 -18.43 -2.30
C ARG A 258 -16.21 -18.34 -1.02
N LYS A 259 -17.49 -17.97 -1.13
CA LYS A 259 -18.38 -17.65 0.01
C LYS A 259 -17.84 -16.55 0.93
N ASP A 260 -16.97 -15.70 0.38
CA ASP A 260 -16.39 -14.53 1.03
C ASP A 260 -16.49 -13.30 0.11
N LEU A 261 -15.98 -12.16 0.59
CA LEU A 261 -16.01 -10.88 -0.11
C LEU A 261 -14.60 -10.44 -0.54
N TYR A 262 -13.68 -11.39 -0.74
CA TYR A 262 -12.31 -11.12 -1.20
C TYR A 262 -12.28 -10.32 -2.52
N LEU A 263 -13.32 -10.48 -3.34
CA LEU A 263 -13.47 -9.81 -4.63
C LEU A 263 -13.31 -8.27 -4.56
N TRP A 264 -13.62 -7.66 -3.42
CA TRP A 264 -13.56 -6.23 -3.21
C TRP A 264 -12.12 -5.73 -3.14
N SER A 265 -11.19 -6.52 -2.59
CA SER A 265 -9.73 -6.32 -2.59
C SER A 265 -9.31 -4.83 -2.69
N ASN A 266 -8.62 -4.42 -3.76
CA ASN A 266 -8.21 -3.03 -4.01
C ASN A 266 -9.17 -2.23 -4.92
N LYS A 267 -10.41 -2.69 -5.13
CA LYS A 267 -11.42 -2.08 -6.01
C LYS A 267 -12.69 -1.72 -5.26
N THR A 268 -12.54 -0.97 -4.18
CA THR A 268 -13.61 -0.74 -3.18
C THR A 268 -14.27 0.64 -3.24
N LEU A 269 -13.72 1.59 -3.99
CA LEU A 269 -14.11 3.01 -3.87
C LEU A 269 -15.20 3.42 -4.84
N MET A 270 -16.37 3.78 -4.34
CA MET A 270 -17.50 4.21 -5.16
C MET A 270 -17.21 5.51 -5.94
N SER A 271 -16.51 6.46 -5.34
CA SER A 271 -16.11 7.76 -5.94
C SER A 271 -15.35 7.64 -7.25
N ARG A 272 -14.55 6.57 -7.42
CA ARG A 272 -13.69 6.36 -8.61
C ARG A 272 -14.41 5.60 -9.73
N ARG A 273 -15.68 5.24 -9.54
CA ARG A 273 -16.46 4.43 -10.47
C ARG A 273 -16.96 5.30 -11.62
N SER A 274 -16.91 4.76 -12.83
CA SER A 274 -17.51 5.35 -14.02
C SER A 274 -18.77 4.62 -14.47
N MET A 275 -18.87 3.31 -14.19
CA MET A 275 -19.98 2.43 -14.59
C MET A 275 -21.13 2.45 -13.55
N THR A 276 -22.03 3.44 -13.65
CA THR A 276 -23.12 3.64 -12.67
C THR A 276 -24.22 2.57 -12.68
N SER A 277 -24.29 1.73 -13.72
CA SER A 277 -25.28 0.64 -13.84
C SER A 277 -24.88 -0.64 -13.09
N LEU A 278 -23.63 -0.70 -12.60
CA LEU A 278 -23.15 -1.80 -11.78
C LEU A 278 -23.70 -1.69 -10.35
N PRO A 279 -24.16 -2.81 -9.76
CA PRO A 279 -24.44 -2.87 -8.34
C PRO A 279 -23.23 -2.43 -7.52
N SER A 280 -23.42 -1.79 -6.37
CA SER A 280 -22.30 -1.23 -5.59
C SER A 280 -21.31 -2.30 -5.14
N TRP A 281 -21.79 -3.52 -4.91
CA TRP A 281 -20.97 -4.67 -4.54
C TRP A 281 -20.20 -5.29 -5.72
N VAL A 282 -20.49 -4.93 -6.97
CA VAL A 282 -19.72 -5.41 -8.13
C VAL A 282 -18.57 -4.43 -8.40
N PRO A 283 -17.29 -4.86 -8.35
CA PRO A 283 -16.17 -4.00 -8.69
C PRO A 283 -16.18 -3.64 -10.17
N GLU A 284 -15.90 -2.37 -10.47
CA GLU A 284 -15.44 -2.01 -11.81
C GLU A 284 -13.92 -2.21 -11.85
N TRP A 285 -13.47 -3.37 -12.37
CA TRP A 285 -12.05 -3.72 -12.38
C TRP A 285 -11.17 -2.80 -13.24
N THR A 286 -11.76 -1.95 -14.08
CA THR A 286 -11.05 -0.90 -14.84
C THR A 286 -10.67 0.33 -14.02
N MET A 287 -11.26 0.51 -12.84
CA MET A 287 -10.93 1.61 -11.94
C MET A 287 -9.48 1.56 -11.48
N LYS A 288 -8.92 2.71 -11.09
CA LYS A 288 -7.61 2.75 -10.42
C LYS A 288 -7.67 1.93 -9.12
N PRO A 289 -6.65 1.10 -8.83
CA PRO A 289 -6.60 0.39 -7.56
C PRO A 289 -6.51 1.38 -6.38
N CYS A 290 -6.97 0.92 -5.23
CA CYS A 290 -6.84 1.57 -3.94
C CYS A 290 -5.98 0.64 -3.07
N GLU A 291 -4.70 1.00 -2.91
CA GLU A 291 -3.69 0.16 -2.25
C GLU A 291 -3.93 0.09 -0.74
N GLU A 292 -4.46 1.18 -0.18
CA GLU A 292 -4.80 1.37 1.23
C GLU A 292 -5.72 0.25 1.73
N ALA A 293 -6.69 -0.17 0.91
CA ALA A 293 -7.61 -1.26 1.23
C ALA A 293 -6.93 -2.61 1.48
N VAL A 294 -5.80 -2.88 0.79
CA VAL A 294 -5.06 -4.14 0.88
C VAL A 294 -4.11 -4.14 2.06
N GLU A 295 -3.56 -2.98 2.42
CA GLU A 295 -2.64 -2.85 3.54
C GLU A 295 -3.31 -3.23 4.87
N PHE A 296 -4.58 -2.89 5.02
CA PHE A 296 -5.40 -3.22 6.18
C PHE A 296 -6.01 -4.61 6.16
N ALA A 297 -6.06 -5.27 5.00
CA ALA A 297 -6.75 -6.54 4.84
C ALA A 297 -6.12 -7.64 5.72
N ASN A 298 -6.98 -8.31 6.48
CA ASN A 298 -6.60 -9.37 7.41
C ASN A 298 -7.44 -10.63 7.17
N SER A 299 -6.79 -11.77 6.96
CA SER A 299 -7.46 -13.06 6.75
C SER A 299 -8.14 -13.61 8.00
N GLU A 300 -7.70 -13.21 9.19
CA GLU A 300 -8.42 -13.56 10.42
C GLU A 300 -9.71 -12.75 10.55
N PHE A 301 -9.68 -11.48 10.11
CA PHE A 301 -10.85 -10.61 10.13
C PHE A 301 -11.98 -11.16 9.25
N SER A 302 -11.66 -11.77 8.10
CA SER A 302 -12.68 -12.41 7.24
C SER A 302 -13.36 -13.62 7.85
N ARG A 303 -12.84 -14.14 8.97
CA ARG A 303 -13.45 -15.23 9.75
C ARG A 303 -14.28 -14.72 10.92
N CYS A 304 -14.25 -13.41 11.25
CA CYS A 304 -15.01 -12.82 12.35
C CYS A 304 -16.50 -13.11 12.27
N LEU A 305 -17.04 -13.09 11.06
CA LEU A 305 -18.45 -13.30 10.77
C LEU A 305 -18.59 -14.12 9.49
N ARG A 306 -19.38 -15.20 9.55
CA ARG A 306 -19.77 -15.94 8.36
C ARG A 306 -20.77 -15.11 7.56
N GLY A 307 -20.47 -14.82 6.30
CA GLY A 307 -21.34 -13.95 5.49
C GLY A 307 -22.58 -14.61 4.93
N ASN A 308 -22.54 -15.92 4.66
CA ASN A 308 -23.61 -16.63 3.93
C ASN A 308 -24.12 -15.83 2.70
N PRO A 309 -23.23 -15.39 1.78
CA PRO A 309 -23.61 -14.47 0.73
C PRO A 309 -24.60 -15.11 -0.25
N ILE A 310 -25.71 -14.42 -0.53
CA ILE A 310 -26.74 -14.81 -1.51
C ILE A 310 -26.93 -13.66 -2.49
N ILE A 311 -26.96 -13.99 -3.79
CA ILE A 311 -27.18 -13.01 -4.85
C ILE A 311 -28.57 -13.26 -5.42
N HIS A 312 -29.44 -12.24 -5.39
CA HIS A 312 -30.79 -12.28 -5.93
C HIS A 312 -31.14 -10.92 -6.53
N ASP A 313 -31.71 -10.89 -7.74
CA ASP A 313 -32.09 -9.65 -8.44
C ASP A 313 -31.02 -8.55 -8.40
N ARG A 314 -29.78 -8.91 -8.78
CA ARG A 314 -28.58 -8.04 -8.77
C ARG A 314 -28.20 -7.46 -7.39
N SER A 315 -28.85 -7.89 -6.32
CA SER A 315 -28.58 -7.49 -4.95
C SER A 315 -27.75 -8.56 -4.25
N LEU A 316 -26.81 -8.15 -3.41
CA LEU A 316 -26.02 -9.04 -2.55
C LEU A 316 -26.59 -8.98 -1.14
N PHE A 317 -27.07 -10.13 -0.66
CA PHE A 317 -27.47 -10.31 0.72
C PHE A 317 -26.33 -10.98 1.48
N VAL A 318 -25.91 -10.40 2.60
CA VAL A 318 -24.84 -10.93 3.44
C VAL A 318 -25.17 -10.67 4.92
N ASP A 319 -24.78 -11.58 5.79
CA ASP A 319 -24.87 -11.38 7.23
C ASP A 319 -23.83 -10.33 7.64
N GLY A 320 -24.23 -9.36 8.45
CA GLY A 320 -23.38 -8.26 8.86
C GLY A 320 -23.76 -7.68 10.21
N HIS A 321 -22.86 -6.90 10.77
CA HIS A 321 -23.08 -6.07 11.94
C HIS A 321 -22.85 -4.61 11.58
N LEU A 322 -23.86 -3.76 11.79
CA LEU A 322 -23.71 -2.31 11.69
C LEU A 322 -23.08 -1.81 12.99
N VAL A 323 -21.78 -1.52 12.93
CA VAL A 323 -20.99 -1.11 14.10
C VAL A 323 -21.55 0.21 14.63
N ASP A 324 -21.52 1.22 13.78
CA ASP A 324 -21.85 2.59 14.16
C ASP A 324 -21.94 3.55 12.96
N MET A 325 -22.46 4.76 13.20
CA MET A 325 -22.58 5.83 12.20
C MET A 325 -21.39 6.80 12.28
N VAL A 326 -20.86 7.23 11.14
CA VAL A 326 -19.88 8.31 11.04
C VAL A 326 -20.52 9.62 11.48
N ASP A 327 -19.99 10.23 12.54
CA ASP A 327 -20.49 11.48 13.10
C ASP A 327 -19.67 12.69 12.65
N ALA A 328 -18.34 12.57 12.61
CA ALA A 328 -17.45 13.64 12.18
C ALA A 328 -16.35 13.12 11.25
N THR A 329 -15.97 13.94 10.27
CA THR A 329 -14.86 13.68 9.35
C THR A 329 -13.84 14.81 9.48
N LEU A 330 -12.59 14.45 9.71
CA LEU A 330 -11.47 15.36 9.93
C LEU A 330 -10.44 15.11 8.82
N SER A 331 -10.38 16.03 7.86
CA SER A 331 -9.48 15.95 6.70
C SER A 331 -8.10 16.51 7.04
N PHE A 332 -7.07 16.00 6.37
CA PHE A 332 -5.70 16.49 6.48
C PHE A 332 -5.38 17.38 5.29
N SER A 333 -5.08 18.66 5.54
CA SER A 333 -4.55 19.58 4.53
C SER A 333 -3.03 19.41 4.41
N HIS A 334 -2.45 19.78 3.25
CA HIS A 334 -0.99 19.85 3.12
C HIS A 334 -0.48 21.07 3.89
N ASP A 335 0.60 20.88 4.66
CA ASP A 335 1.18 21.84 5.62
C ASP A 335 0.36 22.00 6.93
N ARG A 336 0.83 21.38 8.02
CA ARG A 336 0.23 21.39 9.39
C ARG A 336 -1.11 20.64 9.59
N GLY A 337 -1.52 19.77 8.66
CA GLY A 337 -2.77 19.01 8.78
C GLY A 337 -2.90 18.14 10.04
N GLU A 338 -1.79 17.68 10.62
CA GLU A 338 -1.76 16.95 11.88
C GLU A 338 -2.25 17.80 13.07
N PHE A 339 -2.04 19.10 13.06
CA PHE A 339 -2.46 20.01 14.13
C PHE A 339 -3.94 20.37 14.01
N GLU A 340 -4.42 20.62 12.79
CA GLU A 340 -5.85 20.82 12.52
C GLU A 340 -6.66 19.60 12.93
N LEU A 341 -6.14 18.39 12.68
CA LEU A 341 -6.73 17.16 13.18
C LEU A 341 -6.78 17.15 14.70
N VAL A 342 -5.63 17.29 15.37
CA VAL A 342 -5.53 17.20 16.84
C VAL A 342 -6.51 18.17 17.49
N LYS A 343 -6.57 19.40 16.99
CA LYS A 343 -7.49 20.44 17.48
C LYS A 343 -8.95 20.06 17.25
N SER A 344 -9.28 19.63 16.03
CA SER A 344 -10.67 19.29 15.68
C SER A 344 -11.15 18.05 16.45
N LEU A 345 -10.26 17.09 16.68
CA LEU A 345 -10.55 15.91 17.49
C LEU A 345 -10.68 16.28 18.98
N GLU A 346 -9.83 17.14 19.50
CA GLU A 346 -9.97 17.66 20.87
C GLU A 346 -11.33 18.30 21.06
N GLN A 347 -11.70 19.24 20.17
CA GLN A 347 -12.99 19.92 20.23
C GLN A 347 -14.15 18.90 20.23
N TRP A 348 -14.12 17.93 19.32
CA TRP A 348 -15.14 16.87 19.27
C TRP A 348 -15.19 16.06 20.57
N LEU A 349 -14.03 15.71 21.15
CA LEU A 349 -13.97 14.98 22.42
C LEU A 349 -14.51 15.80 23.59
N GLU A 350 -14.18 17.09 23.66
CA GLU A 350 -14.66 18.01 24.69
C GLU A 350 -16.18 18.18 24.66
N GLU A 351 -16.77 18.30 23.46
CA GLU A 351 -18.23 18.33 23.25
C GLU A 351 -18.92 17.08 23.82
N HIS A 352 -18.19 15.96 23.96
CA HIS A 352 -18.67 14.71 24.54
C HIS A 352 -18.09 14.42 25.95
N GLY A 353 -17.49 15.41 26.60
CA GLY A 353 -16.96 15.28 27.97
C GLY A 353 -15.75 14.36 28.10
N LYS A 354 -15.01 14.15 27.01
CA LYS A 354 -13.76 13.36 26.93
C LYS A 354 -12.56 14.28 26.70
N SER A 355 -11.37 13.69 26.65
CA SER A 355 -10.11 14.40 26.40
C SER A 355 -9.14 13.56 25.60
N LEU A 356 -8.24 14.20 24.84
CA LEU A 356 -7.16 13.54 24.10
C LEU A 356 -6.22 12.70 24.97
N PHE A 357 -5.97 13.11 26.22
CA PHE A 357 -5.15 12.34 27.16
C PHE A 357 -6.00 11.42 28.05
N GLY A 358 -7.31 11.36 27.79
CA GLY A 358 -8.19 10.38 28.39
C GLY A 358 -7.92 8.95 27.90
N ALA A 359 -8.36 7.96 28.67
CA ALA A 359 -8.31 6.56 28.25
C ALA A 359 -9.15 6.33 26.97
N TYR A 360 -8.56 5.64 25.99
CA TYR A 360 -9.26 5.17 24.81
C TYR A 360 -9.93 3.82 25.08
N THR A 361 -11.25 3.78 24.90
CA THR A 361 -12.05 2.56 24.86
C THR A 361 -12.82 2.56 23.54
N ALA A 362 -12.63 1.56 22.69
CA ALA A 362 -13.39 1.47 21.44
C ALA A 362 -14.90 1.45 21.74
N GLY A 363 -15.67 2.37 21.15
CA GLY A 363 -17.03 2.66 21.61
C GLY A 363 -17.07 3.57 22.84
N LEU A 364 -16.22 4.60 22.88
CA LEU A 364 -16.03 5.58 23.97
C LEU A 364 -17.30 6.13 24.64
N LEU A 365 -18.42 6.12 23.92
CA LEU A 365 -19.73 6.68 24.31
C LEU A 365 -20.82 5.61 24.48
N ASP A 366 -20.49 4.32 24.39
CA ASP A 366 -21.40 3.20 24.66
C ASP A 366 -21.21 2.70 26.11
N ASP A 367 -22.18 2.99 26.98
CA ASP A 367 -22.16 2.67 28.42
C ASP A 367 -22.14 1.15 28.73
N SER A 368 -22.27 0.28 27.71
CA SER A 368 -22.16 -1.18 27.86
C SER A 368 -20.73 -1.69 28.03
N VAL A 369 -19.73 -0.83 27.80
CA VAL A 369 -18.32 -1.06 28.11
C VAL A 369 -17.90 0.01 29.11
N THR A 370 -17.74 -0.36 30.39
CA THR A 370 -17.39 0.58 31.47
C THR A 370 -16.15 1.39 31.13
N ALA A 371 -16.34 2.68 30.82
CA ALA A 371 -15.26 3.63 30.68
C ALA A 371 -14.82 4.12 32.07
N THR A 372 -13.53 4.00 32.36
CA THR A 372 -12.89 4.78 33.43
C THR A 372 -12.89 6.24 32.99
N PHE A 373 -13.57 7.10 33.75
CA PHE A 373 -13.46 8.54 33.57
C PHE A 373 -12.00 8.96 33.84
N SER A 374 -11.29 9.44 32.82
CA SER A 374 -10.20 10.39 33.03
C SER A 374 -10.53 11.67 32.28
N ARG A 375 -10.64 12.76 33.05
CA ARG A 375 -10.75 14.12 32.50
C ARG A 375 -9.34 14.56 32.13
N GLY A 376 -8.93 14.23 30.92
CA GLY A 376 -7.64 14.70 30.47
C GLY A 376 -7.59 16.20 30.24
N SER A 377 -6.48 16.81 30.62
CA SER A 377 -6.26 18.25 30.47
C SER A 377 -4.81 18.50 30.02
N LEU A 378 -4.51 19.74 29.66
CA LEU A 378 -3.14 20.24 29.48
C LEU A 378 -2.20 19.86 30.64
N ALA A 379 -2.74 19.64 31.84
CA ALA A 379 -1.98 19.17 32.99
C ALA A 379 -1.50 17.71 32.86
N GLU A 380 -2.25 16.83 32.20
CA GLU A 380 -1.82 15.44 31.95
C GLU A 380 -0.74 15.36 30.87
N ALA A 381 -0.83 16.20 29.83
CA ALA A 381 0.27 16.38 28.87
C ALA A 381 1.54 16.85 29.58
N ASN A 382 1.40 17.83 30.49
CA ASN A 382 2.51 18.32 31.31
C ASN A 382 3.05 17.25 32.27
N GLN A 383 2.20 16.38 32.82
CA GLN A 383 2.64 15.27 33.66
C GLN A 383 3.35 14.19 32.87
N LEU A 384 2.89 13.85 31.66
CA LEU A 384 3.60 12.95 30.74
C LEU A 384 5.03 13.44 30.58
N LEU A 385 5.22 14.73 30.35
CA LEU A 385 6.54 15.36 30.26
C LEU A 385 7.33 15.23 31.59
N ARG A 386 6.70 15.42 32.75
CA ARG A 386 7.40 15.34 34.05
C ARG A 386 7.79 13.92 34.49
N GLU A 387 7.12 12.86 34.01
CA GLU A 387 7.50 11.46 34.30
C GLU A 387 8.78 11.00 33.59
N PHE A 388 9.33 11.83 32.70
CA PHE A 388 10.66 11.64 32.16
C PHE A 388 11.68 12.33 33.08
N ASP A 389 12.33 11.55 33.93
CA ASP A 389 13.39 12.01 34.86
C ASP A 389 14.55 12.77 34.16
N ASP A 390 14.63 12.67 32.82
CA ASP A 390 15.67 13.23 31.96
C ASP A 390 15.21 14.43 31.11
N ILE A 391 14.07 15.09 31.38
CA ILE A 391 13.65 16.27 30.61
C ILE A 391 14.48 17.52 30.94
N PRO A 392 14.92 18.28 29.93
CA PRO A 392 15.77 19.45 30.13
C PRO A 392 15.07 20.57 30.88
N PRO A 393 15.77 21.29 31.77
CA PRO A 393 15.24 22.45 32.46
C PRO A 393 14.65 23.53 31.53
N PHE A 394 15.13 23.66 30.28
CA PHE A 394 14.56 24.63 29.34
C PHE A 394 13.24 24.15 28.70
N VAL A 395 13.04 22.83 28.48
CA VAL A 395 11.75 22.27 28.04
C VAL A 395 10.75 22.47 29.18
N THR A 396 11.17 22.18 30.41
CA THR A 396 10.43 22.50 31.64
C THR A 396 10.11 23.98 31.76
N LYS A 397 10.94 24.89 31.23
CA LYS A 397 10.74 26.35 31.20
C LYS A 397 9.72 26.80 30.15
N VAL A 398 9.70 26.15 28.98
CA VAL A 398 8.67 26.34 27.94
C VAL A 398 7.32 25.82 28.44
N ILE A 399 7.32 24.65 29.09
CA ILE A 399 6.15 24.03 29.72
C ILE A 399 5.67 24.83 30.94
N HIS A 400 6.57 25.40 31.76
CA HIS A 400 6.21 26.13 32.99
C HIS A 400 5.35 27.37 32.75
N ASN A 401 5.43 27.95 31.56
CA ASN A 401 4.57 29.08 31.18
C ASN A 401 3.14 28.61 30.90
N VAL A 402 2.94 27.32 30.61
CA VAL A 402 1.67 26.66 30.35
C VAL A 402 1.14 26.08 31.67
N LYS A 403 0.37 26.86 32.44
CA LYS A 403 -0.16 26.41 33.74
C LYS A 403 -0.99 25.11 33.60
N GLY A 404 -0.64 24.09 34.38
CA GLY A 404 -1.41 22.85 34.57
C GLY A 404 -1.41 22.45 36.06
N ASP A 405 -2.50 21.81 36.48
CA ASP A 405 -2.84 21.44 37.87
C ASP A 405 -2.34 20.01 38.23
N ASP A 406 -1.80 19.82 39.43
CA ASP A 406 -0.81 18.75 39.75
C ASP A 406 -1.37 17.38 40.20
N GLN A 407 -2.60 16.96 39.84
CA GLN A 407 -3.24 15.82 40.54
C GLN A 407 -4.00 14.77 39.69
N CYS A 408 -3.40 14.16 38.66
CA CYS A 408 -3.98 12.93 38.08
C CYS A 408 -2.95 11.93 37.54
N PRO A 409 -2.79 10.72 38.11
CA PRO A 409 -1.86 9.72 37.58
C PRO A 409 -2.23 9.31 36.14
N LEU A 410 -1.23 9.18 35.27
CA LEU A 410 -1.43 8.71 33.90
C LEU A 410 -1.87 7.25 33.91
N PRO A 411 -2.90 6.89 33.13
CA PRO A 411 -3.39 5.52 33.13
C PRO A 411 -2.45 4.58 32.35
N ASN A 412 -2.38 3.31 32.78
CA ASN A 412 -1.74 2.21 32.04
C ASN A 412 -2.52 1.82 30.76
N SER A 413 -3.60 2.53 30.42
CA SER A 413 -4.42 2.29 29.23
C SER A 413 -3.89 3.05 28.01
N LEU A 414 -4.28 2.60 26.83
CA LEU A 414 -4.11 3.36 25.58
C LEU A 414 -4.83 4.71 25.71
N LEU A 415 -4.20 5.82 25.32
CA LEU A 415 -4.81 7.16 25.33
C LEU A 415 -5.53 7.47 24.01
N ASN A 416 -6.49 8.40 24.01
CA ASN A 416 -7.17 8.85 22.79
C ASN A 416 -6.17 9.41 21.75
N ILE A 417 -5.16 10.17 22.18
CA ILE A 417 -4.09 10.67 21.30
C ILE A 417 -3.21 9.55 20.71
N GLU A 418 -3.02 8.45 21.46
CA GLU A 418 -2.30 7.26 20.97
C GLU A 418 -3.16 6.50 19.95
N ALA A 419 -4.46 6.33 20.21
CA ALA A 419 -5.41 5.71 19.30
C ALA A 419 -5.58 6.51 18.00
N MET A 420 -5.63 7.84 18.09
CA MET A 420 -5.61 8.75 16.94
C MET A 420 -4.35 8.51 16.11
N TRP A 421 -3.18 8.48 16.74
CA TRP A 421 -1.92 8.25 16.05
C TRP A 421 -1.83 6.84 15.45
N SER A 422 -2.32 5.81 16.14
CA SER A 422 -2.42 4.44 15.65
C SER A 422 -3.26 4.39 14.37
N THR A 423 -4.43 5.02 14.39
CA THR A 423 -5.34 5.16 13.23
C THR A 423 -4.66 5.88 12.07
N LEU A 424 -3.91 6.94 12.34
CA LEU A 424 -3.17 7.69 11.34
C LEU A 424 -2.06 6.86 10.68
N THR A 425 -1.37 6.04 11.46
CA THR A 425 -0.16 5.34 11.03
C THR A 425 -0.39 3.89 10.64
N ALA A 426 -1.64 3.42 10.68
CA ALA A 426 -2.00 2.04 10.42
C ALA A 426 -1.51 1.49 9.07
N ILE A 427 -1.47 2.32 8.01
CA ILE A 427 -0.92 1.99 6.67
C ILE A 427 0.56 1.59 6.74
N PHE A 428 1.31 2.24 7.63
CA PHE A 428 2.76 2.08 7.73
C PHE A 428 3.20 0.97 8.69
N ASN A 429 2.29 0.41 9.48
CA ASN A 429 2.62 -0.52 10.57
C ASN A 429 3.25 -1.85 10.10
N ARG A 430 3.07 -2.24 8.82
CA ARG A 430 3.81 -3.40 8.24
C ARG A 430 5.25 -3.10 7.86
N ARG A 431 5.67 -1.83 7.82
CA ARG A 431 7.00 -1.39 7.37
C ARG A 431 7.89 -0.89 8.52
N MET A 432 7.32 -0.54 9.68
CA MET A 432 8.07 0.02 10.80
C MET A 432 7.57 -0.47 12.16
N GLU A 433 8.49 -0.97 13.00
CA GLU A 433 8.20 -1.28 14.41
C GLU A 433 7.81 -0.03 15.20
N ALA A 434 6.81 -0.13 16.08
CA ALA A 434 6.43 0.95 16.98
C ALA A 434 7.62 1.38 17.87
N PRO A 435 7.89 2.68 18.03
CA PRO A 435 8.95 3.14 18.92
C PRO A 435 8.68 2.78 20.38
N LYS A 436 9.74 2.74 21.21
CA LYS A 436 9.60 2.44 22.65
C LYS A 436 8.71 3.50 23.34
N LEU A 437 7.83 3.03 24.23
CA LEU A 437 6.75 3.82 24.87
C LEU A 437 7.14 5.24 25.34
N PRO A 438 8.29 5.45 26.03
CA PRO A 438 8.59 6.75 26.59
C PRO A 438 8.77 7.84 25.51
N GLY A 439 9.72 7.70 24.59
CA GLY A 439 9.98 8.73 23.58
C GLY A 439 8.77 9.03 22.66
N TYR A 440 7.90 8.05 22.49
CA TYR A 440 6.70 8.15 21.67
C TYR A 440 5.61 9.03 22.32
N ARG A 441 5.30 8.84 23.61
CA ARG A 441 4.28 9.65 24.31
C ARG A 441 4.71 11.12 24.47
N LEU A 442 6.01 11.36 24.66
CA LEU A 442 6.61 12.70 24.65
C LEU A 442 6.34 13.42 23.30
N PHE A 443 6.56 12.72 22.19
CA PHE A 443 6.27 13.24 20.87
C PHE A 443 4.78 13.58 20.69
N LEU A 444 3.87 12.69 21.10
CA LEU A 444 2.43 12.95 21.03
C LEU A 444 2.00 14.15 21.90
N ALA A 445 2.56 14.30 23.10
CA ALA A 445 2.28 15.46 23.95
C ALA A 445 2.71 16.78 23.29
N LEU A 446 3.84 16.78 22.58
CA LEU A 446 4.30 17.95 21.82
C LEU A 446 3.39 18.28 20.61
N LEU A 447 2.88 17.26 19.91
CA LEU A 447 1.90 17.44 18.83
C LEU A 447 0.64 18.17 19.29
N TYR A 448 0.27 17.98 20.57
CA TYR A 448 -0.86 18.65 21.19
C TYR A 448 -0.51 20.08 21.64
N MET A 449 0.58 20.26 22.39
CA MET A 449 0.90 21.54 23.01
C MET A 449 1.21 22.66 22.02
N ILE A 450 1.87 22.34 20.90
CA ILE A 450 2.30 23.32 19.89
C ILE A 450 1.11 24.07 19.28
N PRO A 451 0.07 23.40 18.72
CA PRO A 451 -1.13 24.08 18.24
C PRO A 451 -1.78 25.00 19.30
N THR A 452 -1.89 24.52 20.54
CA THR A 452 -2.49 25.27 21.64
C THR A 452 -1.67 26.52 22.00
N MET A 453 -0.35 26.46 21.88
CA MET A 453 0.55 27.61 22.11
C MET A 453 0.40 28.65 20.98
N GLU A 454 0.34 28.20 19.72
CA GLU A 454 0.14 29.10 18.56
C GLU A 454 -1.18 29.85 18.65
N GLU A 455 -2.29 29.17 19.00
CA GLU A 455 -3.60 29.79 19.17
C GLU A 455 -3.63 30.85 20.28
N LYS A 456 -2.83 30.67 21.33
CA LYS A 456 -2.67 31.65 22.42
C LYS A 456 -1.73 32.80 22.07
N GLY A 457 -1.29 32.90 20.81
CA GLY A 457 -0.44 33.98 20.30
C GLY A 457 1.01 33.88 20.77
N TRP A 458 1.46 32.70 21.21
CA TRP A 458 2.85 32.51 21.63
C TRP A 458 3.71 32.22 20.40
N SER A 459 4.63 33.12 20.08
CA SER A 459 5.59 32.86 19.00
C SER A 459 6.70 31.93 19.50
N THR A 460 6.81 30.76 18.89
CA THR A 460 8.07 30.00 18.88
C THR A 460 9.07 30.87 18.12
N GLY A 461 9.95 31.56 18.85
CA GLY A 461 10.75 32.69 18.37
C GLY A 461 11.34 32.55 16.96
N GLY A 462 11.28 33.66 16.21
CA GLY A 462 11.75 33.75 14.83
C GLY A 462 13.21 33.37 14.66
N GLY A 463 13.47 32.45 13.73
CA GLY A 463 14.84 32.01 13.41
C GLY A 463 14.97 30.73 12.59
N LEU A 464 13.89 29.97 12.38
CA LEU A 464 13.94 28.80 11.49
C LEU A 464 13.13 29.04 10.22
N PRO A 465 13.69 28.77 9.02
CA PRO A 465 12.96 28.87 7.76
C PRO A 465 11.71 28.00 7.80
N HIS A 466 10.63 28.40 7.11
CA HIS A 466 9.35 27.67 7.07
C HIS A 466 9.46 26.19 6.63
N SER A 467 10.59 25.76 6.06
CA SER A 467 10.89 24.36 5.71
C SER A 467 11.61 23.56 6.80
N PHE A 468 11.89 24.15 7.98
CA PHE A 468 12.55 23.52 9.12
C PHE A 468 11.58 23.43 10.30
N ASN A 469 10.77 22.38 10.28
CA ASN A 469 9.52 22.23 11.02
C ASN A 469 9.74 21.83 12.50
N TYR A 470 8.76 22.07 13.38
CA TYR A 470 8.85 22.08 14.86
C TYR A 470 9.22 20.74 15.53
N TRP A 471 9.17 19.63 14.79
CA TRP A 471 9.77 18.35 15.18
C TRP A 471 11.30 18.41 15.20
N MET A 472 11.91 19.22 14.32
CA MET A 472 13.31 19.62 14.36
C MET A 472 13.59 20.46 15.61
N MET A 473 12.60 21.20 16.11
CA MET A 473 12.69 21.87 17.41
C MET A 473 12.70 20.83 18.53
N ALA A 474 11.76 19.89 18.57
CA ALA A 474 11.82 18.76 19.52
C ALA A 474 13.16 17.99 19.43
N ALA A 475 13.70 17.80 18.22
CA ALA A 475 15.00 17.20 17.94
C ALA A 475 16.18 18.03 18.44
N VAL A 476 16.24 19.32 18.12
CA VAL A 476 17.28 20.26 18.56
C VAL A 476 17.26 20.39 20.09
N LEU A 477 16.07 20.43 20.69
CA LEU A 477 15.88 20.44 22.14
C LEU A 477 16.36 19.12 22.79
N LEU A 478 16.40 18.00 22.08
CA LEU A 478 16.97 16.73 22.56
C LEU A 478 18.49 16.62 22.28
N ILE A 479 18.97 17.17 21.16
CA ILE A 479 20.38 17.20 20.74
C ILE A 479 21.22 18.16 21.58
N GLU A 480 20.71 19.37 21.91
CA GLU A 480 21.37 20.37 22.77
C GLU A 480 21.64 19.86 24.21
N LEU A 481 21.09 18.69 24.56
CA LEU A 481 21.31 18.02 25.85
C LEU A 481 22.49 17.06 25.86
N GLY A 482 23.22 16.95 24.74
CA GLY A 482 24.30 15.99 24.58
C GLY A 482 23.82 14.53 24.57
N ARG A 483 22.53 14.29 24.33
CA ARG A 483 21.90 12.96 24.35
C ARG A 483 21.62 12.51 22.90
N ASP A 484 22.67 12.15 22.17
CA ASP A 484 22.53 11.34 20.95
C ASP A 484 22.08 9.93 21.35
N THR A 485 20.78 9.75 21.56
CA THR A 485 20.23 8.45 21.93
C THR A 485 19.78 7.71 20.69
N LYS A 486 20.17 6.44 20.58
CA LYS A 486 19.70 5.53 19.52
C LYS A 486 18.18 5.56 19.37
N LEU A 487 17.44 5.64 20.48
CA LEU A 487 15.98 5.74 20.49
C LEU A 487 15.47 7.00 19.76
N PHE A 488 16.13 8.14 19.96
CA PHE A 488 15.78 9.38 19.29
C PHE A 488 16.01 9.28 17.78
N ASN A 489 17.19 8.79 17.35
CA ASN A 489 17.45 8.55 15.93
C ASN A 489 16.43 7.57 15.32
N ASP A 490 16.05 6.52 16.05
CA ASP A 490 15.03 5.57 15.62
C ASP A 490 13.64 6.23 15.49
N VAL A 491 13.25 7.10 16.43
CA VAL A 491 11.96 7.84 16.37
C VAL A 491 11.98 8.89 15.26
N PHE A 492 13.07 9.65 15.13
CA PHE A 492 13.28 10.68 14.11
C PHE A 492 13.20 10.09 12.72
N TRP A 493 13.97 9.03 12.43
CA TRP A 493 13.99 8.42 11.11
C TRP A 493 12.66 7.74 10.80
N LYS A 494 12.05 7.02 11.76
CA LYS A 494 10.72 6.43 11.57
C LYS A 494 9.65 7.49 11.35
N HIS A 495 9.73 8.64 12.03
CA HIS A 495 8.76 9.72 11.84
C HIS A 495 8.96 10.45 10.52
N TRP A 496 10.20 10.76 10.14
CA TRP A 496 10.54 11.33 8.84
C TRP A 496 10.06 10.41 7.70
N GLU A 497 10.33 9.11 7.79
CA GLU A 497 9.85 8.12 6.83
C GLU A 497 8.31 8.03 6.79
N ARG A 498 7.63 8.12 7.94
CA ARG A 498 6.15 8.13 8.00
C ARG A 498 5.55 9.42 7.42
N ASN A 499 6.21 10.56 7.66
CA ASN A 499 5.76 11.87 7.18
C ASN A 499 6.00 12.08 5.69
N ASP A 500 7.17 11.72 5.19
CA ASP A 500 7.45 11.71 3.75
C ASP A 500 6.54 10.70 3.03
N ALA A 501 6.14 9.61 3.71
CA ALA A 501 5.15 8.68 3.19
C ALA A 501 3.68 9.17 3.27
N PHE A 502 3.38 10.28 3.96
CA PHE A 502 2.05 10.90 3.94
C PHE A 502 1.79 11.70 2.65
N ASP A 503 2.81 12.07 1.87
CA ASP A 503 2.70 12.87 0.62
C ASP A 503 1.88 12.18 -0.51
N GLY A 504 1.37 10.98 -0.26
CA GLY A 504 0.45 10.26 -1.16
C GLY A 504 -0.89 9.85 -0.56
N ILE A 505 -1.14 10.05 0.74
CA ILE A 505 -2.34 9.49 1.37
C ILE A 505 -3.54 10.43 1.25
N GLN A 506 -4.58 9.95 0.56
CA GLN A 506 -5.83 10.67 0.30
C GLN A 506 -6.97 10.30 1.27
N ASP A 507 -6.65 9.82 2.47
CA ASP A 507 -7.64 9.41 3.46
C ASP A 507 -7.98 10.53 4.44
N SER A 508 -9.21 10.53 4.95
CA SER A 508 -9.63 11.34 6.10
C SER A 508 -9.76 10.48 7.34
N PHE A 509 -9.52 11.10 8.49
CA PHE A 509 -9.84 10.52 9.78
C PHE A 509 -11.33 10.77 10.05
N PHE A 510 -12.00 9.84 10.72
CA PHE A 510 -13.38 10.02 11.11
C PHE A 510 -13.63 9.49 12.52
N VAL A 511 -14.65 10.04 13.15
CA VAL A 511 -15.15 9.58 14.45
C VAL A 511 -16.61 9.16 14.29
N THR A 512 -16.99 8.06 14.93
CA THR A 512 -18.36 7.55 14.90
C THR A 512 -19.17 8.03 16.11
N SER A 513 -20.51 7.89 16.09
CA SER A 513 -21.41 8.37 17.15
C SER A 513 -21.19 7.74 18.53
N LYS A 514 -20.71 6.49 18.58
CA LYS A 514 -20.24 5.79 19.79
C LYS A 514 -18.77 6.09 20.10
N GLY A 515 -18.06 6.86 19.28
CA GLY A 515 -16.67 7.28 19.51
C GLY A 515 -15.61 6.27 19.07
N PHE A 516 -15.85 5.47 18.04
CA PHE A 516 -14.76 4.75 17.37
C PHE A 516 -13.95 5.72 16.51
N PHE A 517 -12.63 5.51 16.46
CA PHE A 517 -11.74 6.26 15.59
C PHE A 517 -11.47 5.44 14.35
N GLY A 518 -11.64 6.06 13.19
CA GLY A 518 -11.51 5.39 11.93
C GLY A 518 -10.81 6.23 10.88
N ARG A 519 -10.49 5.55 9.79
CA ARG A 519 -9.86 6.14 8.61
C ARG A 519 -10.46 5.53 7.37
N ALA A 520 -10.74 6.36 6.37
CA ALA A 520 -11.23 5.92 5.08
C ALA A 520 -10.86 6.97 4.01
N PRO A 521 -10.91 6.61 2.72
CA PRO A 521 -10.60 7.56 1.64
C PRO A 521 -11.45 8.82 1.70
N ALA A 522 -10.78 9.97 1.75
CA ALA A 522 -11.38 11.31 1.93
C ALA A 522 -12.44 11.61 0.87
N GLU A 523 -12.22 11.10 -0.34
CA GLU A 523 -13.13 11.20 -1.48
C GLU A 523 -14.46 10.44 -1.33
N THR A 524 -14.61 9.60 -0.29
CA THR A 524 -15.82 8.78 -0.07
C THR A 524 -16.46 8.95 1.29
N VAL A 525 -15.69 9.24 2.33
CA VAL A 525 -16.20 9.26 3.71
C VAL A 525 -17.04 10.51 3.95
N GLU A 526 -18.26 10.32 4.43
CA GLU A 526 -19.21 11.39 4.72
C GLU A 526 -19.94 11.12 6.05
N ARG A 527 -20.32 12.19 6.75
CA ARG A 527 -21.21 12.09 7.91
C ARG A 527 -22.51 11.36 7.55
N GLY A 528 -22.98 10.49 8.45
CA GLY A 528 -24.21 9.71 8.27
C GLY A 528 -24.03 8.37 7.56
N GLN A 529 -22.84 8.09 7.02
CA GLN A 529 -22.49 6.74 6.56
C GLN A 529 -22.35 5.80 7.76
N ILE A 530 -22.52 4.50 7.52
CA ILE A 530 -22.51 3.48 8.56
C ILE A 530 -21.29 2.58 8.36
N VAL A 531 -20.49 2.44 9.40
CA VAL A 531 -19.40 1.46 9.45
C VAL A 531 -20.01 0.09 9.71
N ALA A 532 -19.71 -0.88 8.85
CA ALA A 532 -20.23 -2.23 8.94
C ALA A 532 -19.12 -3.28 8.87
N ILE A 533 -19.29 -4.34 9.66
CA ILE A 533 -18.54 -5.60 9.53
C ILE A 533 -19.43 -6.55 8.72
N LEU A 534 -19.04 -6.82 7.48
CA LEU A 534 -19.76 -7.71 6.58
C LEU A 534 -19.12 -9.11 6.64
N GLY A 535 -19.92 -10.16 6.70
CA GLY A 535 -19.37 -11.50 6.83
C GLY A 535 -18.58 -11.93 5.59
N GLY A 536 -17.37 -12.44 5.79
CA GLY A 536 -16.41 -12.74 4.72
C GLY A 536 -15.65 -11.52 4.17
N ALA A 537 -15.87 -10.32 4.70
CA ALA A 537 -15.06 -9.12 4.40
C ALA A 537 -13.70 -9.16 5.10
N TYR A 538 -12.68 -8.57 4.49
CA TYR A 538 -11.31 -8.56 5.03
C TYR A 538 -10.97 -7.30 5.83
N VAL A 539 -11.88 -6.32 5.81
CA VAL A 539 -11.83 -5.02 6.49
C VAL A 539 -13.27 -4.57 6.77
N PRO A 540 -13.50 -3.64 7.70
CA PRO A 540 -14.74 -2.88 7.79
C PRO A 540 -15.04 -2.10 6.50
N TYR A 541 -16.32 -1.80 6.27
CA TYR A 541 -16.77 -1.03 5.10
C TYR A 541 -17.70 0.10 5.51
N LEU A 542 -17.64 1.22 4.77
CA LEU A 542 -18.62 2.30 4.83
C LEU A 542 -19.80 1.98 3.92
N LEU A 543 -21.00 2.05 4.49
CA LEU A 543 -22.27 1.87 3.81
C LEU A 543 -23.09 3.16 3.86
N LYS A 544 -23.74 3.48 2.75
CA LYS A 544 -24.75 4.54 2.68
C LYS A 544 -26.13 3.90 2.64
N ARG A 545 -26.99 4.23 3.60
CA ARG A 545 -28.36 3.71 3.65
C ARG A 545 -29.20 4.36 2.55
N GLU A 546 -29.89 3.54 1.77
CA GLU A 546 -30.82 3.97 0.71
C GLU A 546 -32.15 3.22 0.87
N ASN A 547 -33.13 3.86 1.49
CA ASN A 547 -34.42 3.23 1.83
C ASN A 547 -34.22 1.96 2.68
N ALA A 548 -34.49 0.78 2.10
CA ALA A 548 -34.42 -0.53 2.74
C ALA A 548 -33.11 -1.29 2.45
N HIS A 549 -32.24 -0.76 1.59
CA HIS A 549 -30.97 -1.38 1.21
C HIS A 549 -29.79 -0.44 1.48
N TYR A 550 -28.58 -0.94 1.24
CA TYR A 550 -27.34 -0.21 1.43
C TYR A 550 -26.56 -0.12 0.13
N ARG A 551 -25.86 1.00 -0.05
CA ARG A 551 -24.85 1.18 -1.08
C ARG A 551 -23.47 1.07 -0.43
N LEU A 552 -22.62 0.22 -0.99
CA LEU A 552 -21.22 0.08 -0.59
C LEU A 552 -20.42 1.30 -1.07
N MET A 553 -19.76 2.02 -0.15
CA MET A 553 -19.07 3.28 -0.45
C MET A 553 -17.55 3.10 -0.55
N SER A 554 -16.94 2.53 0.48
CA SER A 554 -15.50 2.32 0.56
C SER A 554 -15.14 1.37 1.69
N HIS A 555 -13.88 0.92 1.71
CA HIS A 555 -13.31 0.26 2.88
C HIS A 555 -13.05 1.27 4.00
N ALA A 556 -12.94 0.79 5.24
CA ALA A 556 -12.54 1.60 6.37
C ALA A 556 -11.59 0.84 7.28
N TYR A 557 -10.66 1.58 7.88
CA TYR A 557 -9.95 1.17 9.09
C TYR A 557 -10.73 1.66 10.31
N LEU A 558 -10.82 0.83 11.35
CA LEU A 558 -11.45 1.21 12.62
C LEU A 558 -10.61 0.71 13.80
N GLU A 559 -10.11 1.63 14.62
CA GLU A 559 -9.24 1.33 15.76
C GLU A 559 -9.95 0.41 16.76
N GLY A 560 -9.21 -0.62 17.22
CA GLY A 560 -9.76 -1.66 18.10
C GLY A 560 -10.58 -2.76 17.41
N ILE A 561 -10.93 -2.60 16.12
CA ILE A 561 -11.75 -3.57 15.38
C ILE A 561 -10.92 -4.40 14.39
N MET A 562 -9.89 -3.82 13.78
CA MET A 562 -9.09 -4.48 12.72
C MET A 562 -8.39 -5.78 13.13
N SER A 563 -8.14 -5.95 14.43
CA SER A 563 -7.46 -7.13 15.00
C SER A 563 -8.42 -8.24 15.43
N MET A 564 -9.73 -8.04 15.28
CA MET A 564 -10.72 -9.03 15.65
C MET A 564 -10.59 -10.30 14.81
N SER A 565 -10.87 -11.43 15.46
CA SER A 565 -11.00 -12.76 14.84
C SER A 565 -12.37 -13.41 15.09
N SER A 566 -13.22 -12.79 15.92
CA SER A 566 -14.60 -13.19 16.19
C SER A 566 -15.44 -11.99 16.62
N LEU A 567 -16.73 -11.99 16.29
CA LEU A 567 -17.68 -10.97 16.75
C LEU A 567 -18.09 -11.23 18.21
N PRO A 568 -18.20 -10.21 19.09
CA PRO A 568 -18.75 -10.39 20.43
C PRO A 568 -20.17 -10.95 20.39
N GLN A 569 -20.51 -11.82 21.35
CA GLN A 569 -21.84 -12.43 21.43
C GLN A 569 -22.97 -11.41 21.65
N THR A 570 -22.64 -10.24 22.19
CA THR A 570 -23.57 -9.14 22.43
C THR A 570 -23.90 -8.35 21.17
N TRP A 571 -23.11 -8.50 20.09
CA TRP A 571 -23.29 -7.74 18.86
C TRP A 571 -24.35 -8.38 17.97
N GLN A 572 -25.35 -7.59 17.59
CA GLN A 572 -26.46 -8.07 16.75
C GLN A 572 -26.01 -8.30 15.31
N VAL A 573 -26.25 -9.50 14.80
CA VAL A 573 -26.05 -9.81 13.39
C VAL A 573 -27.38 -9.71 12.67
N GLU A 574 -27.41 -8.99 11.56
CA GLU A 574 -28.57 -8.84 10.71
C GLU A 574 -28.25 -9.17 9.25
N ARG A 575 -29.31 -9.34 8.45
CA ARG A 575 -29.18 -9.61 7.02
C ARG A 575 -29.16 -8.30 6.24
N ILE A 576 -28.01 -7.97 5.67
CA ILE A 576 -27.78 -6.70 4.95
C ILE A 576 -27.95 -6.92 3.45
N GLU A 577 -28.81 -6.11 2.82
CA GLU A 577 -28.98 -6.04 1.37
C GLU A 577 -28.11 -4.91 0.80
N ILE A 578 -27.18 -5.26 -0.09
CA ILE A 578 -26.29 -4.33 -0.79
C ILE A 578 -26.71 -4.27 -2.26
N LYS A 579 -27.01 -3.05 -2.77
CA LYS A 579 -27.41 -2.82 -4.16
C LYS A 579 -26.43 -1.96 -4.92
#